data_AF-A0A6I2JY85-F1
#
_entry.id   AF-A0A6I2JY85-F1
#
_cell.length_a   1.000
_cell.length_b   1.000
_cell.length_c   1.000
_cell.angle_alpha   90.00
_cell.angle_beta   90.00
_cell.angle_gamma   90.00
#
_symmetry.space_group_name_H-M   'P 1'
#
loop_
_entity.id
_entity.type
_entity.pdbx_description
1 polymer ?
#
loop_
_entity_poly.entity_id
_entity_poly.type
_entity_poly.pdbx_seq_one_letter_code
_entity_poly.pdbx_strand_id
1 'polypeptide(L)'
;MAKVSISEAARLTGKSRTTLHRLIKTGELSTCSGVRNAKMVDISELLRVFGEISKPVNEQPFEQVSEQRVTGNFALNEQVVNSLKQEVEHLRTLVSAQESHIDSLKQSLQLLEHKKDVQQPLPPPAKWWQFWK
;
A
#
# COMPACT_ATOMS: atom_id res chain seq x y z
N MET A 1 -14.50 -3.46 22.17
CA MET A 1 -14.54 -3.61 20.70
C MET A 1 -15.95 -3.30 20.22
N ALA A 2 -16.12 -2.91 18.95
CA ALA A 2 -17.42 -2.47 18.44
C ALA A 2 -18.35 -3.66 18.18
N LYS A 3 -19.60 -3.55 18.64
CA LYS A 3 -20.63 -4.60 18.50
C LYS A 3 -21.66 -4.18 17.47
N VAL A 4 -22.02 -5.11 16.59
CA VAL A 4 -22.98 -4.90 15.52
C VAL A 4 -24.13 -5.91 15.60
N SER A 5 -25.30 -5.56 15.06
CA SER A 5 -26.42 -6.51 14.95
C SER A 5 -26.11 -7.58 13.91
N ILE A 6 -26.82 -8.71 13.93
CA ILE A 6 -26.67 -9.77 12.90
C ILE A 6 -26.98 -9.24 11.50
N SER A 7 -27.98 -8.38 11.37
CA SER A 7 -28.30 -7.72 10.10
C SER A 7 -27.17 -6.82 9.60
N GLU A 8 -26.55 -6.10 10.52
CA GLU A 8 -25.42 -5.25 10.20
C GLU A 8 -24.18 -6.07 9.86
N ALA A 9 -23.93 -7.16 10.58
CA ALA A 9 -22.87 -8.11 10.28
C ALA A 9 -23.05 -8.76 8.89
N ALA A 10 -24.29 -9.10 8.52
CA ALA A 10 -24.59 -9.61 7.18
C ALA A 10 -24.26 -8.57 6.09
N ARG A 11 -24.56 -7.30 6.35
CA ARG A 11 -24.15 -6.19 5.48
C ARG A 11 -22.62 -6.13 5.41
N LEU A 12 -21.93 -5.98 6.54
CA LEU A 12 -20.47 -5.82 6.60
C LEU A 12 -19.67 -6.97 5.98
N THR A 13 -20.18 -8.20 6.03
CA THR A 13 -19.50 -9.39 5.49
C THR A 13 -19.92 -9.73 4.07
N GLY A 14 -20.97 -9.09 3.54
CA GLY A 14 -21.60 -9.48 2.28
C GLY A 14 -22.21 -10.88 2.28
N LYS A 15 -22.38 -11.52 3.46
CA LYS A 15 -22.98 -12.85 3.60
C LYS A 15 -24.45 -12.73 3.98
N SER A 16 -25.25 -13.71 3.57
CA SER A 16 -26.67 -13.76 3.93
C SER A 16 -26.85 -13.91 5.45
N ARG A 17 -27.93 -13.34 6.00
CA ARG A 17 -28.31 -13.54 7.41
C ARG A 17 -28.43 -15.02 7.77
N THR A 18 -28.91 -15.85 6.84
CA THR A 18 -29.02 -17.31 7.02
C THR A 18 -27.65 -17.97 7.24
N THR A 19 -26.63 -17.52 6.50
CA THR A 19 -25.24 -17.99 6.68
C THR A 19 -24.72 -17.63 8.06
N LEU A 20 -24.92 -16.37 8.49
CA LEU A 20 -24.50 -15.94 9.83
C LEU A 20 -25.21 -16.75 10.93
N HIS A 21 -26.53 -16.96 10.83
CA HIS A 21 -27.27 -17.77 11.79
C HIS A 21 -26.79 -19.22 11.84
N ARG A 22 -26.43 -19.82 10.69
CA ARG A 22 -25.83 -21.14 10.62
C ARG A 22 -24.51 -21.18 11.39
N LEU A 23 -23.61 -20.23 11.14
CA LEU A 23 -22.30 -20.15 11.78
C LEU A 23 -22.39 -19.91 13.31
N ILE A 24 -23.37 -19.13 13.74
CA ILE A 24 -23.67 -18.95 15.17
C ILE A 24 -24.16 -20.27 15.78
N LYS A 25 -25.02 -21.01 15.07
CA LYS A 25 -25.55 -22.30 15.54
C LYS A 25 -24.46 -23.38 15.58
N THR A 26 -23.51 -23.37 14.64
CA THR A 26 -22.37 -24.30 14.63
C THR A 26 -21.27 -23.92 15.62
N GLY A 27 -21.34 -22.73 16.22
CA GLY A 27 -20.35 -22.23 17.17
C GLY A 27 -19.09 -21.64 16.53
N GLU A 28 -19.06 -21.52 15.20
CA GLU A 28 -17.95 -20.89 14.47
C GLU A 28 -17.88 -19.37 14.71
N LEU A 29 -19.06 -18.74 14.86
CA LEU A 29 -19.19 -17.31 15.13
C LEU A 29 -19.76 -17.06 16.53
N SER A 30 -18.99 -16.35 17.38
CA SER A 30 -19.45 -16.01 18.73
C SER A 30 -20.38 -14.81 18.74
N THR A 31 -21.39 -14.84 19.62
CA THR A 31 -22.32 -13.73 19.82
C THR A 31 -22.24 -13.23 21.25
N CYS A 32 -22.43 -11.92 21.43
CA CYS A 32 -22.52 -11.28 22.72
C CYS A 32 -23.92 -10.67 22.94
N SER A 33 -24.34 -10.58 24.20
CA SER A 33 -25.58 -9.90 24.57
C SER A 33 -25.39 -8.38 24.50
N GLY A 34 -26.26 -7.73 23.75
CA GLY A 34 -26.36 -6.28 23.61
C GLY A 34 -27.41 -5.66 24.52
N VAL A 35 -27.71 -4.40 24.25
CA VAL A 35 -28.78 -3.65 24.92
C VAL A 35 -30.12 -4.39 24.71
N ARG A 36 -30.91 -4.56 25.77
CA ARG A 36 -32.18 -5.35 25.77
C ARG A 36 -32.01 -6.82 25.38
N ASN A 37 -30.89 -7.47 25.73
CA ASN A 37 -30.62 -8.88 25.42
C ASN A 37 -30.63 -9.23 23.92
N ALA A 38 -30.41 -8.24 23.06
CA ALA A 38 -30.28 -8.49 21.63
C ALA A 38 -28.99 -9.27 21.32
N LYS A 39 -29.05 -10.26 20.43
CA LYS A 39 -27.85 -10.97 19.96
C LYS A 39 -27.04 -10.04 19.05
N MET A 40 -25.82 -9.73 19.47
CA MET A 40 -24.87 -8.91 18.73
C MET A 40 -23.61 -9.72 18.41
N VAL A 41 -22.87 -9.29 17.40
CA VAL A 41 -21.59 -9.89 16.99
C VAL A 41 -20.51 -8.82 17.10
N ASP A 42 -19.34 -9.21 17.60
CA ASP A 42 -18.19 -8.32 17.64
C ASP A 42 -17.54 -8.21 16.25
N ILE A 43 -17.05 -7.03 15.89
CA ILE A 43 -16.24 -6.86 14.67
C ILE A 43 -14.99 -7.76 14.72
N SER A 44 -14.44 -7.99 15.91
CA SER A 44 -13.43 -9.01 16.26
C SER A 44 -13.69 -10.37 15.61
N GLU A 45 -14.90 -10.85 15.87
CA GLU A 45 -15.36 -12.17 15.45
C GLU A 45 -15.62 -12.22 13.94
N LEU A 46 -16.13 -11.13 13.37
CA LEU A 46 -16.32 -11.03 11.93
C LEU A 46 -14.99 -11.07 11.18
N LEU A 47 -13.99 -10.32 11.66
CA LEU A 47 -12.66 -10.31 11.06
C LEU A 47 -11.97 -11.68 11.20
N ARG A 48 -12.12 -12.36 12.34
CA ARG A 48 -11.57 -13.70 12.58
C ARG A 48 -12.15 -14.74 11.62
N VAL A 49 -13.47 -14.72 11.39
CA VAL A 49 -14.17 -15.75 10.61
C VAL A 49 -14.16 -15.46 9.12
N PHE A 50 -14.28 -14.20 8.72
CA PHE A 50 -14.44 -13.81 7.32
C PHE A 50 -13.23 -13.07 6.72
N GLY A 51 -12.23 -12.71 7.54
CA GLY A 51 -11.11 -11.88 7.10
C GLY A 51 -11.54 -10.43 6.89
N GLU A 52 -10.85 -9.73 5.99
CA GLU A 52 -11.08 -8.30 5.71
C GLU A 52 -12.55 -8.03 5.36
N ILE A 53 -13.23 -7.30 6.24
CA ILE A 53 -14.61 -6.86 6.05
C ILE A 53 -14.63 -5.48 5.37
N SER A 54 -14.68 -5.46 4.04
CA SER A 54 -14.90 -4.22 3.30
C SER A 54 -16.31 -3.71 3.56
N LYS A 55 -16.46 -2.46 4.00
CA LYS A 55 -17.76 -1.80 4.10
C LYS A 55 -18.44 -1.84 2.74
N PRO A 56 -19.59 -2.51 2.57
CA PRO A 56 -20.33 -2.38 1.34
C PRO A 56 -20.92 -0.98 1.31
N VAL A 57 -20.59 -0.23 0.26
CA VAL A 57 -21.40 0.90 -0.18
C VAL A 57 -22.83 0.36 -0.32
N ASN A 58 -23.72 0.97 0.46
CA ASN A 58 -25.09 0.53 0.69
C ASN A 58 -25.89 0.43 -0.62
N GLU A 59 -26.08 -0.77 -1.15
CA GLU A 59 -27.18 -1.09 -2.07
C GLU A 59 -27.77 -2.45 -1.73
N GLN A 60 -29.03 -2.46 -1.32
CA GLN A 60 -29.91 -3.62 -1.19
C GLN A 60 -31.35 -3.11 -1.47
N PRO A 61 -32.33 -3.97 -1.84
CA PRO A 61 -32.27 -5.42 -2.06
C PRO A 61 -32.98 -5.91 -3.36
N PHE A 62 -32.73 -7.16 -3.72
CA PHE A 62 -33.65 -8.11 -4.37
C PHE A 62 -34.44 -7.67 -5.63
N GLU A 63 -34.18 -8.40 -6.72
CA GLU A 63 -34.97 -8.56 -7.94
C GLU A 63 -35.08 -7.39 -8.95
N GLN A 64 -34.70 -7.76 -10.18
CA GLN A 64 -35.05 -7.18 -11.47
C GLN A 64 -34.47 -5.83 -11.91
N VAL A 65 -33.60 -5.94 -12.93
CA VAL A 65 -33.40 -5.00 -14.06
C VAL A 65 -32.80 -3.64 -13.71
N SER A 66 -31.48 -3.51 -13.88
CA SER A 66 -30.88 -2.38 -14.60
C SER A 66 -29.38 -2.63 -14.82
N GLU A 67 -29.01 -3.01 -16.04
CA GLU A 67 -27.63 -3.17 -16.52
C GLU A 67 -26.85 -1.83 -16.59
N GLN A 68 -27.43 -0.73 -16.11
CA GLN A 68 -26.91 0.62 -16.39
C GLN A 68 -26.09 1.23 -15.24
N ARG A 69 -26.12 0.66 -14.03
CA ARG A 69 -25.34 1.17 -12.87
C ARG A 69 -23.95 0.56 -12.71
N VAL A 70 -23.68 -0.58 -13.35
CA VAL A 70 -22.37 -1.24 -13.29
C VAL A 70 -21.30 -0.41 -14.03
N THR A 71 -21.67 0.26 -15.12
CA THR A 71 -20.72 1.03 -15.96
C THR A 71 -20.10 2.23 -15.24
N GLY A 72 -20.85 2.91 -14.35
CA GLY A 72 -20.37 4.11 -13.65
C GLY A 72 -19.28 3.81 -12.61
N ASN A 73 -19.43 2.72 -11.86
CA ASN A 73 -18.44 2.33 -10.84
C ASN A 73 -17.17 1.75 -11.48
N PHE A 74 -17.28 1.03 -12.60
CA PHE A 74 -16.12 0.56 -13.35
C PHE A 74 -15.32 1.72 -13.93
N ALA A 75 -15.98 2.74 -14.50
CA ALA A 75 -15.29 3.91 -15.05
C ALA A 75 -14.53 4.71 -14.00
N LEU A 76 -15.11 4.92 -12.81
CA LEU A 76 -14.42 5.60 -11.71
C LEU A 76 -13.24 4.78 -11.17
N ASN A 77 -13.41 3.47 -11.02
CA ASN A 77 -12.32 2.59 -10.61
C ASN A 77 -11.19 2.55 -11.66
N GLU A 78 -11.54 2.53 -12.95
CA GLU A 78 -10.58 2.59 -14.05
C GLU A 78 -9.81 3.91 -14.06
N GLN A 79 -10.49 5.04 -13.82
CA GLN A 79 -9.85 6.34 -13.68
C GLN A 79 -8.86 6.37 -12.50
N VAL A 80 -9.25 5.83 -11.35
CA VAL A 80 -8.37 5.73 -10.17
C VAL A 80 -7.17 4.85 -10.46
N VAL A 81 -7.37 3.68 -11.09
CA VAL A 81 -6.28 2.78 -11.49
C VAL A 81 -5.34 3.44 -12.48
N ASN A 82 -5.86 4.19 -13.46
CA ASN A 82 -5.03 4.89 -14.43
C ASN A 82 -4.21 6.01 -13.79
N SER A 83 -4.81 6.77 -12.87
CA SER A 83 -4.09 7.80 -12.10
C SER A 83 -2.98 7.21 -11.23
N LEU A 84 -3.25 6.10 -10.54
CA LEU A 84 -2.25 5.37 -9.75
C LEU A 84 -1.10 4.83 -10.62
N LYS A 85 -1.40 4.29 -11.81
CA LYS A 85 -0.38 3.81 -12.74
C LYS A 85 0.53 4.94 -13.22
N GLN A 86 -0.05 6.10 -13.55
CA GLN A 86 0.72 7.29 -13.95
C GLN A 86 1.65 7.76 -12.83
N GLU A 87 1.17 7.79 -11.59
CA GLU A 87 2.00 8.17 -10.44
C GLU A 87 3.16 7.18 -10.24
N VAL A 88 2.89 5.88 -10.35
CA VAL A 88 3.95 4.85 -10.25
C VAL A 88 4.99 5.00 -11.34
N GLU A 89 4.57 5.26 -12.58
CA GLU A 89 5.50 5.48 -13.70
C GLU A 89 6.34 6.74 -13.50
N HIS A 90 5.71 7.83 -13.03
CA HIS A 90 6.39 9.08 -12.72
C HIS A 90 7.44 8.89 -11.62
N LEU A 91 7.06 8.26 -10.50
CA LEU A 91 7.98 7.97 -9.40
C LEU A 91 9.14 7.07 -9.84
N ARG A 92 8.88 6.05 -10.66
CA ARG A 92 9.94 5.19 -11.22
C ARG A 92 10.92 5.98 -12.08
N THR A 93 10.43 6.91 -12.89
CA THR A 93 11.27 7.77 -13.73
C THR A 93 12.15 8.68 -12.88
N LEU A 94 11.59 9.28 -11.81
CA LEU A 94 12.36 10.10 -10.88
C LEU A 94 13.45 9.30 -10.16
N VAL A 95 13.12 8.09 -9.68
CA VAL A 95 14.09 7.20 -9.03
C VAL A 95 15.23 6.85 -10.00
N SER A 96 14.91 6.46 -11.24
CA SER A 96 15.92 6.13 -12.24
C SER A 96 16.82 7.33 -12.60
N ALA A 97 16.25 8.53 -12.68
CA ALA A 97 17.02 9.75 -12.89
C ALA A 97 17.96 10.05 -11.70
N GLN A 98 17.48 9.83 -10.47
CA GLN A 98 18.29 10.01 -9.27
C GLN A 98 19.42 8.97 -9.16
N GLU A 99 19.16 7.71 -9.49
CA GLU A 99 20.18 6.66 -9.56
C GLU A 99 21.28 7.02 -10.58
N SER A 100 20.88 7.46 -11.78
CA SER A 100 21.82 7.92 -12.81
C SER A 100 22.66 9.11 -12.34
N HIS A 101 22.05 10.05 -11.61
CA HIS A 101 22.77 11.17 -11.02
C HIS A 101 23.77 10.73 -9.95
N ILE A 102 23.38 9.79 -9.08
CA ILE A 102 24.26 9.20 -8.07
C ILE A 102 25.45 8.51 -8.73
N ASP A 103 25.24 7.76 -9.81
CA ASP A 103 26.31 7.05 -10.50
C ASP A 103 27.29 8.02 -11.19
N SER A 104 26.77 9.10 -11.80
CA SER A 104 27.61 10.18 -12.34
C SER A 104 28.47 10.86 -11.27
N LEU A 105 27.88 11.13 -10.09
CA LEU A 105 28.61 11.69 -8.95
C LEU A 105 29.68 10.73 -8.43
N LYS A 106 29.36 9.43 -8.32
CA LYS A 106 30.34 8.40 -7.91
C LYS A 106 31.52 8.33 -8.89
N GLN A 107 31.26 8.34 -10.19
CA GLN A 107 32.31 8.36 -11.21
C GLN A 107 33.20 9.61 -11.09
N SER A 108 32.58 10.77 -10.89
CA SER A 108 33.31 12.04 -10.69
C SER A 108 34.20 11.99 -9.44
N LEU A 109 33.70 11.42 -8.34
CA LEU A 109 34.47 11.23 -7.11
C LEU A 109 35.65 10.28 -7.29
N GLN A 110 35.46 9.17 -8.00
CA GLN A 110 36.55 8.23 -8.31
C GLN A 110 37.65 8.90 -9.12
N LEU A 111 37.31 9.70 -10.14
CA LEU A 111 38.32 10.43 -10.92
C LEU A 111 39.14 11.41 -10.07
N LEU A 112 38.49 12.08 -9.11
CA LEU A 112 39.18 12.97 -8.17
C LEU A 112 40.11 12.21 -7.22
N GLU A 113 39.70 11.05 -6.73
CA GLU A 113 40.52 10.17 -5.90
C GLU A 113 41.79 9.74 -6.64
N HIS A 114 41.65 9.20 -7.87
CA HIS A 114 42.78 8.80 -8.69
C HIS A 114 43.73 9.98 -9.00
N LYS A 115 43.19 11.18 -9.26
CA LYS A 115 44.01 12.39 -9.44
C LYS A 115 44.81 12.74 -8.18
N LYS A 116 44.25 12.52 -7.00
CA LYS A 116 44.90 12.81 -5.72
C LYS A 116 46.04 11.84 -5.45
N ASP A 117 45.89 10.57 -5.82
CA ASP A 117 46.95 9.56 -5.72
C ASP A 117 48.11 9.86 -6.67
N VAL A 118 47.83 10.31 -7.89
CA VAL A 118 48.86 10.75 -8.85
C VAL A 118 49.60 12.01 -8.37
N GLN A 119 49.01 12.79 -7.45
CA GLN A 119 49.61 14.01 -6.90
C GLN A 119 50.36 13.84 -5.58
N GLN A 120 50.51 12.61 -5.05
CA GLN A 120 51.41 12.32 -3.92
C GLN A 120 52.87 12.13 -4.36
N PRO A 121 53.83 12.48 -3.49
CA PRO A 121 54.69 13.65 -3.64
C PRO A 121 55.76 13.47 -4.71
N LEU A 122 55.76 14.37 -5.71
CA LEU A 122 56.96 14.66 -6.48
C LEU A 122 58.07 15.09 -5.51
N PRO A 123 59.32 14.62 -5.72
CA PRO A 123 60.45 15.02 -4.89
C PRO A 123 60.52 16.56 -4.83
N PRO A 124 60.90 17.14 -3.68
CA PRO A 124 60.97 18.59 -3.52
C PRO A 124 61.77 19.17 -4.70
N PRO A 125 61.29 20.26 -5.33
CA PRO A 125 61.93 20.80 -6.52
C PRO A 125 63.41 21.00 -6.22
N ALA A 126 64.25 20.30 -6.97
CA ALA A 126 65.69 20.33 -6.76
C ALA A 126 66.13 21.79 -6.77
N LYS A 127 66.80 22.19 -5.69
CA LYS A 127 67.27 23.56 -5.48
C LYS A 127 68.34 23.86 -6.53
N TRP A 128 67.93 24.39 -7.67
CA TRP A 128 68.76 24.63 -8.86
C TRP A 128 70.02 25.48 -8.57
N TRP A 129 70.00 26.27 -7.51
CA TRP A 129 71.12 27.05 -6.99
C TRP A 129 72.23 26.22 -6.32
N GLN A 130 72.03 24.93 -6.03
CA GLN A 130 73.07 24.07 -5.44
C GLN A 130 74.03 23.46 -6.46
N PHE A 131 73.73 23.57 -7.76
CA PHE A 131 74.60 23.07 -8.84
C PHE A 131 75.65 24.10 -9.30
N TRP A 132 75.65 25.31 -8.73
CA TRP A 132 76.57 26.40 -9.05
C TRP A 132 77.62 26.61 -7.95
N LYS A 133 78.21 25.51 -7.46
CA LYS A 133 79.33 25.52 -6.52
C LYS A 133 80.51 24.77 -7.12
#